data_AF-A0A392R545-F1
#
_entry.id   AF-A0A392R545-F1
#
_cell.length_a   1.000
_cell.length_b   1.000
_cell.length_c   1.000
_cell.angle_alpha   90.00
_cell.angle_beta   90.00
_cell.angle_gamma   90.00
#
_symmetry.space_group_name_H-M   'P 1'
#
loop_
_entity.id
_entity.type
_entity.pdbx_description
1 polymer ?
#
loop_
_entity_poly.entity_id
_entity_poly.type
_entity_poly.pdbx_seq_one_letter_code
_entity_poly.pdbx_strand_id
1 'polypeptide(L)'
;VHCAEALGTPIVGDYKYGWFVHSRWKQMARVDIEPTTGKPYKLRRPVGLDVQKGSVLSKVPLLHLHCRELALPNIAKFLHVLEKSSEELHPSLSMQPDILRFVATMPNHMRISWNLMSSYLV
;
A
#
# COMPACT_ATOMS: atom_id res chain seq x y z
N VAL A 1 -6.33 -0.60 -14.04
CA VAL A 1 -6.09 -0.75 -15.50
C VAL A 1 -4.67 -1.21 -15.79
N HIS A 2 -3.61 -0.39 -15.69
CA HIS A 2 -2.24 -0.84 -16.05
C HIS A 2 -1.82 -2.16 -15.38
N CYS A 3 -2.03 -2.32 -14.06
CA CYS A 3 -1.72 -3.57 -13.38
C CYS A 3 -2.51 -4.78 -13.94
N ALA A 4 -3.79 -4.61 -14.23
CA ALA A 4 -4.64 -5.69 -14.72
C ALA A 4 -4.39 -6.00 -16.21
N GLU A 5 -4.43 -4.98 -17.07
CA GLU A 5 -4.45 -5.13 -18.53
C GLU A 5 -3.03 -5.18 -19.12
N ALA A 6 -2.11 -4.34 -18.63
CA ALA A 6 -0.76 -4.26 -19.19
C ALA A 6 0.21 -5.25 -18.52
N LEU A 7 0.08 -5.45 -17.20
CA LEU A 7 0.96 -6.34 -16.44
C LEU A 7 0.36 -7.74 -16.20
N GLY A 8 -0.91 -7.98 -16.55
CA GLY A 8 -1.59 -9.25 -16.28
C GLY A 8 -1.68 -9.61 -14.78
N THR A 9 -1.42 -8.65 -13.89
CA THR A 9 -1.30 -8.82 -12.44
C THR A 9 -2.22 -7.82 -11.72
N PRO A 10 -3.54 -8.07 -11.68
CA PRO A 10 -4.49 -7.15 -11.07
C PRO A 10 -4.19 -6.95 -9.57
N ILE A 11 -4.43 -5.73 -9.08
CA ILE A 11 -4.23 -5.38 -7.67
C ILE A 11 -5.21 -6.18 -6.80
N VAL A 12 -4.74 -6.67 -5.65
CA VAL A 12 -5.58 -7.38 -4.68
C VAL A 12 -6.75 -6.49 -4.23
N GLY A 13 -7.97 -7.01 -4.32
CA GLY A 13 -9.21 -6.31 -4.01
C GLY A 13 -9.75 -5.42 -5.14
N ASP A 14 -9.13 -5.42 -6.32
CA ASP A 14 -9.66 -4.77 -7.52
C ASP A 14 -10.64 -5.70 -8.25
N TYR A 15 -11.90 -5.70 -7.81
CA TYR A 15 -12.96 -6.50 -8.45
C TYR A 15 -13.41 -5.93 -9.79
N LYS A 16 -13.12 -4.65 -10.07
CA LYS A 16 -13.57 -4.00 -11.30
C LYS A 16 -12.72 -4.44 -12.49
N TYR A 17 -11.40 -4.41 -12.34
CA TYR A 17 -10.47 -4.78 -13.42
C TYR A 17 -9.88 -6.18 -13.23
N GLY A 18 -9.88 -6.72 -12.02
CA GLY A 18 -9.35 -8.05 -11.69
C GLY A 18 -10.42 -9.13 -11.52
N TRP A 19 -11.64 -8.95 -12.04
CA TRP A 19 -12.79 -9.83 -11.75
C TRP A 19 -12.49 -11.31 -12.01
N PHE A 20 -11.85 -11.66 -13.12
CA PHE A 20 -11.54 -13.06 -13.45
C PHE A 20 -10.68 -13.74 -12.37
N VAL A 21 -9.65 -13.05 -11.88
CA VAL A 21 -8.78 -13.55 -10.82
C VAL A 21 -9.53 -13.59 -9.47
N HIS A 22 -10.27 -12.54 -9.15
CA HIS A 22 -10.96 -12.41 -7.86
C HIS A 22 -12.19 -13.31 -7.74
N SER A 23 -12.90 -13.61 -8.83
CA SER A 23 -14.01 -14.57 -8.86
C SER A 23 -13.55 -16.00 -8.53
N ARG A 24 -12.29 -16.30 -8.83
CA ARG A 24 -11.62 -17.56 -8.51
C ARG A 24 -10.82 -17.48 -7.21
N TRP A 25 -10.89 -16.35 -6.49
CA TRP A 25 -10.24 -16.14 -5.20
C TRP A 25 -10.87 -17.05 -4.15
N LYS A 26 -10.33 -18.25 -4.05
CA LYS A 26 -10.42 -19.06 -2.84
C LYS A 26 -9.42 -18.43 -1.89
N GLN A 27 -9.78 -18.22 -0.60
CA GLN A 27 -8.79 -17.85 0.43
C GLN A 27 -7.52 -18.64 0.12
N MET A 28 -6.41 -17.93 -0.13
CA MET A 28 -5.16 -18.51 -0.66
C MET A 28 -5.01 -19.93 -0.14
N ALA A 29 -4.80 -20.88 -1.05
CA ALA A 29 -4.60 -22.29 -0.73
C ALA A 29 -3.79 -22.35 0.55
N ARG A 30 -4.44 -22.78 1.64
CA ARG A 30 -3.78 -23.01 2.91
C ARG A 30 -2.63 -23.92 2.52
N VAL A 31 -1.40 -23.40 2.57
CA VAL A 31 -0.26 -24.26 2.34
C VAL A 31 -0.43 -25.29 3.43
N ASP A 32 -0.75 -26.55 3.11
CA ASP A 32 -1.10 -27.52 4.15
C ASP A 32 0.07 -27.72 5.10
N ILE A 33 1.26 -27.19 4.76
CA ILE A 33 2.53 -27.24 5.46
C ILE A 33 3.20 -25.84 5.42
N GLU A 34 3.66 -25.34 6.57
CA GLU A 34 4.43 -24.09 6.67
C GLU A 34 5.87 -24.29 6.14
N PRO A 35 6.41 -23.44 5.24
CA PRO A 35 7.72 -23.67 4.59
C PRO A 35 8.89 -23.69 5.58
N THR A 36 8.84 -22.84 6.60
CA THR A 36 9.93 -22.63 7.55
C THR A 36 9.99 -23.71 8.63
N THR A 37 8.85 -24.30 8.97
CA THR A 37 8.76 -25.27 10.08
C THR A 37 8.49 -26.70 9.60
N GLY A 38 8.10 -26.90 8.34
CA GLY A 38 7.73 -28.20 7.79
C GLY A 38 6.51 -28.85 8.47
N LYS A 39 5.82 -28.12 9.35
CA LYS A 39 4.66 -28.62 10.09
C LYS A 39 3.39 -28.36 9.29
N PRO A 40 2.38 -29.23 9.42
CA PRO A 40 1.10 -28.95 8.81
C PRO A 40 0.63 -27.58 9.29
N TYR A 41 0.29 -26.69 8.37
CA TYR A 41 -0.28 -25.41 8.69
C TYR A 41 -1.54 -25.72 9.48
N LYS A 42 -1.47 -25.52 10.79
CA LYS A 42 -2.60 -25.82 11.65
C LYS A 42 -3.75 -25.03 11.05
N LEU A 43 -4.86 -25.71 10.76
CA LEU A 43 -6.14 -25.09 10.38
C LEU A 43 -6.51 -23.91 11.30
N ARG A 44 -5.89 -23.88 12.49
CA ARG A 44 -5.81 -22.75 13.40
C ARG A 44 -4.63 -21.83 13.09
N ARG A 45 -5.02 -20.66 12.57
CA ARG A 45 -4.43 -19.32 12.74
C ARG A 45 -3.20 -19.30 13.68
N PRO A 46 -2.04 -18.79 13.25
CA PRO A 46 -0.96 -18.46 14.16
C PRO A 46 -1.51 -17.57 15.30
N VAL A 47 -1.26 -17.97 16.54
CA VAL A 47 -1.68 -17.21 17.72
C VAL A 47 -0.92 -15.86 17.68
N GLY A 48 -1.66 -14.75 17.69
CA GLY A 48 -1.08 -13.39 17.63
C GLY A 48 -1.10 -12.73 16.25
N LEU A 49 -1.65 -13.36 15.19
CA LEU A 49 -1.86 -12.70 13.91
C LEU A 49 -3.22 -11.98 13.87
N ASP A 50 -3.22 -10.65 13.87
CA ASP A 50 -4.43 -9.84 13.76
C ASP A 50 -5.17 -10.14 12.45
N VAL A 51 -6.42 -10.60 12.54
CA VAL A 51 -7.28 -10.83 11.37
C VAL A 51 -8.19 -9.63 11.20
N GLN A 52 -7.75 -8.67 10.38
CA GLN A 52 -8.63 -7.61 9.91
C GLN A 52 -9.34 -8.04 8.62
N LYS A 53 -10.66 -7.78 8.54
CA LYS A 53 -11.42 -7.89 7.29
C LYS A 53 -10.72 -7.08 6.20
N GLY A 54 -10.57 -7.67 5.01
CA GLY A 54 -9.99 -7.00 3.86
C GLY A 54 -8.53 -7.32 3.56
N SER A 55 -7.84 -8.12 4.39
CA SER A 55 -6.50 -8.63 4.08
C SER A 55 -6.52 -9.72 3.00
N VAL A 56 -5.34 -10.16 2.53
CA VAL A 56 -5.19 -11.26 1.55
C VAL A 56 -5.76 -12.61 2.04
N LEU A 57 -5.89 -12.81 3.36
CA LEU A 57 -6.55 -13.99 3.92
C LEU A 57 -8.08 -13.85 3.94
N SER A 58 -8.64 -12.70 3.60
CA SER A 58 -10.09 -12.50 3.59
C SER A 58 -10.73 -13.17 2.38
N LYS A 59 -11.97 -13.66 2.54
CA LYS A 59 -12.80 -14.12 1.41
C LYS A 59 -13.04 -12.99 0.40
N VAL A 60 -13.16 -11.76 0.91
CA VAL A 60 -13.31 -10.54 0.12
C VAL A 60 -12.20 -9.58 0.56
N PRO A 61 -11.01 -9.59 -0.05
CA PRO A 61 -9.99 -8.59 0.21
C PRO A 61 -10.46 -7.18 -0.17
N LEU A 62 -10.01 -6.18 0.59
CA LEU A 62 -10.14 -4.77 0.23
C LEU A 62 -9.08 -4.40 -0.82
N LEU A 63 -9.26 -3.27 -1.49
CA LEU A 63 -8.28 -2.79 -2.45
C LEU A 63 -6.92 -2.53 -1.76
N HIS A 64 -5.85 -3.10 -2.29
CA HIS A 64 -4.46 -2.93 -1.85
C HIS A 64 -3.74 -1.85 -2.68
N LEU A 65 -4.37 -0.69 -2.82
CA LEU A 65 -3.80 0.48 -3.50
C LEU A 65 -3.74 1.64 -2.51
N HIS A 66 -2.53 2.10 -2.20
CA HIS A 66 -2.28 3.16 -1.21
C HIS A 66 -1.35 4.22 -1.79
N CYS A 67 -1.75 5.49 -1.69
CA CYS A 67 -0.87 6.60 -2.00
C CYS A 67 0.11 6.78 -0.83
N ARG A 68 1.32 6.21 -0.96
CA ARG A 68 2.32 6.22 0.11
C ARG A 68 2.94 7.60 0.31
N GLU A 69 3.29 8.26 -0.79
CA GLU A 69 4.07 9.48 -0.74
C GLU A 69 3.59 10.45 -1.82
N LEU A 70 3.53 11.73 -1.45
CA LEU A 70 3.32 12.84 -2.35
C LEU A 70 4.44 13.87 -2.17
N ALA A 71 5.11 14.22 -3.26
CA ALA A 71 6.11 15.28 -3.30
C ALA A 71 5.55 16.45 -4.11
N LEU A 72 5.43 17.62 -3.48
CA LEU A 72 4.90 18.83 -4.11
C LEU A 72 5.93 19.96 -4.01
N PRO A 73 5.97 20.87 -5.00
CA PRO A 73 6.71 22.11 -4.83
C PRO A 73 6.12 22.92 -3.67
N ASN A 74 6.97 23.58 -2.89
CA ASN A 74 6.57 24.50 -1.85
C ASN A 74 6.08 25.81 -2.48
N ILE A 75 4.81 25.85 -2.87
CA ILE A 75 4.20 26.97 -3.60
C ILE A 75 4.39 28.30 -2.85
N ALA A 76 4.43 28.29 -1.52
CA ALA A 76 4.68 29.49 -0.72
C ALA A 76 5.99 30.20 -1.12
N LYS A 77 7.05 29.45 -1.47
CA LYS A 77 8.32 30.02 -1.97
C LYS A 77 8.18 30.60 -3.39
N PHE A 78 7.26 30.08 -4.19
CA PHE A 78 7.02 30.50 -5.57
C PHE A 78 6.00 31.64 -5.71
N LEU A 79 5.21 31.95 -4.66
CA LEU A 79 4.25 33.06 -4.70
C LEU A 79 4.96 34.40 -4.95
N HIS A 80 6.13 34.62 -4.34
CA HIS A 80 6.96 35.80 -4.58
C HIS A 80 7.28 36.00 -6.07
N VAL A 81 7.70 34.93 -6.75
CA VAL A 81 8.01 34.93 -8.18
C VAL A 81 6.74 35.20 -9.01
N LEU A 82 5.60 34.65 -8.59
CA LEU A 82 4.32 34.78 -9.28
C LEU A 82 3.74 36.19 -9.17
N GLU A 83 3.88 36.82 -8.00
CA GLU A 83 3.36 38.16 -7.69
C GLU A 83 4.25 39.30 -8.20
N LYS A 84 5.42 38.99 -8.78
CA LYS A 84 6.42 39.96 -9.25
C LYS A 84 6.76 41.02 -8.20
N SER A 85 6.69 40.66 -6.91
CA SER A 85 7.06 41.59 -5.85
C SER A 85 8.59 41.68 -5.77
N SER A 86 9.11 42.86 -5.43
CA SER A 86 10.56 43.07 -5.26
C SER A 86 11.04 42.76 -3.84
N GLU A 87 10.14 42.31 -2.95
CA GLU A 87 10.43 42.12 -1.53
C GLU A 87 11.18 40.81 -1.30
N GLU A 88 12.30 40.81 -0.61
CA GLU A 88 13.04 39.56 -0.34
C GLU A 88 12.18 38.53 0.40
N LEU A 89 12.30 37.25 0.01
CA LEU A 89 11.63 36.13 0.69
C LEU A 89 11.93 36.17 2.19
N HIS A 90 10.88 36.12 3.01
CA HIS A 90 11.03 36.08 4.47
C HIS A 90 12.05 35.00 4.87
N PRO A 91 13.03 35.31 5.75
CA PRO A 91 14.11 34.37 6.10
C PRO A 91 13.61 33.01 6.64
N SER A 92 12.45 33.01 7.30
CA SER A 92 11.81 31.78 7.78
C SER A 92 11.32 30.87 6.65
N LEU A 93 10.93 31.43 5.51
CA LEU A 93 10.44 30.72 4.34
C LEU A 93 11.59 30.28 3.41
N SER A 94 12.67 31.07 3.34
CA SER A 94 13.86 30.70 2.57
C SER A 94 14.55 29.45 3.15
N MET A 95 14.52 29.27 4.47
CA MET A 95 15.04 28.09 5.17
C MET A 95 14.18 26.83 5.02
N GLN A 96 12.94 26.93 4.53
CA GLN A 96 12.10 25.77 4.27
C GLN A 96 12.52 25.04 2.98
N PRO A 97 12.29 23.71 2.89
CA PRO A 97 12.61 22.97 1.68
C PRO A 97 11.75 23.44 0.49
N ASP A 98 12.35 23.37 -0.71
CA ASP A 98 11.66 23.68 -1.97
C ASP A 98 10.62 22.62 -2.34
N ILE A 99 10.76 21.40 -1.80
CA ILE A 99 9.86 20.28 -2.01
C ILE A 99 9.29 19.84 -0.67
N LEU A 100 7.97 19.82 -0.58
CA LEU A 100 7.22 19.29 0.56
C LEU A 100 6.92 17.82 0.31
N ARG A 101 7.34 16.95 1.24
CA ARG A 101 7.11 15.50 1.17
C ARG A 101 6.10 15.09 2.22
N PHE A 102 5.01 14.49 1.77
CA PHE A 102 3.94 13.96 2.61
C PHE A 102 3.95 12.44 2.53
N VAL A 103 4.14 11.76 3.66
CA VAL A 103 4.23 10.30 3.71
C VAL A 103 3.07 9.75 4.54
N ALA A 104 2.23 8.94 3.93
CA ALA A 104 1.10 8.29 4.58
C ALA A 104 1.47 6.89 5.09
N THR A 105 1.11 6.60 6.34
CA THR A 105 1.30 5.26 6.91
C THR A 105 0.47 4.22 6.17
N MET A 106 0.97 2.98 6.11
CA MET A 106 0.28 1.89 5.43
C MET A 106 -1.01 1.54 6.19
N PRO A 107 -2.18 1.42 5.53
CA PRO A 107 -3.42 0.97 6.17
C PRO A 107 -3.28 -0.42 6.80
N ASN A 108 -4.01 -0.67 7.88
CA ASN A 108 -3.87 -1.90 8.67
C ASN A 108 -4.06 -3.19 7.84
N HIS A 109 -5.03 -3.25 6.92
CA HIS A 109 -5.29 -4.46 6.11
C HIS A 109 -4.15 -4.76 5.14
N MET A 110 -3.50 -3.73 4.62
CA MET A 110 -2.31 -3.86 3.78
C MET A 110 -1.10 -4.26 4.60
N ARG A 111 -0.93 -3.70 5.82
CA ARG A 111 0.18 -4.05 6.72
C ARG A 111 0.13 -5.51 7.15
N ILE A 112 -1.05 -6.00 7.52
CA ILE A 112 -1.26 -7.42 7.86
C ILE A 112 -0.93 -8.30 6.65
N SER A 113 -1.42 -7.93 5.46
CA SER A 113 -1.14 -8.68 4.23
C SER A 113 0.35 -8.67 3.88
N TRP A 114 1.03 -7.53 4.05
CA TRP A 114 2.46 -7.39 3.84
C TRP A 114 3.23 -8.32 4.77
N ASN A 115 3.01 -8.23 6.09
CA ASN A 115 3.71 -9.04 7.08
C ASN A 115 3.54 -10.55 6.80
N LEU A 116 2.33 -10.95 6.42
CA LEU A 116 2.05 -12.32 6.04
C LEU A 116 2.82 -12.71 4.77
N MET A 117 2.71 -11.96 3.67
CA MET A 117 3.37 -12.31 2.41
C MET A 117 4.90 -12.24 2.48
N SER A 118 5.45 -11.28 3.22
CA SER A 118 6.90 -11.16 3.43
C SER A 118 7.47 -12.33 4.23
N SER A 119 6.66 -12.95 5.10
CA SER A 119 7.09 -14.12 5.87
C SER A 119 7.28 -15.39 5.02
N TYR A 120 6.66 -15.44 3.83
CA TYR A 120 6.78 -16.56 2.89
C TYR A 120 7.91 -16.39 1.87
N LEU A 121 8.63 -15.26 1.87
CA LEU A 121 9.71 -14.94 0.93
C LEU A 121 11.11 -15.23 1.51
N VAL A 122 11.21 -16.10 2.51
CA VAL A 122 12.49 -16.59 3.08
C VAL A 122 12.93 -17.85 2.34
#